data_AF-A0A7R9Y991-F1
#
_entry.id   AF-A0A7R9Y991-F1
#
_cell.length_a   1.000
_cell.length_b   1.000
_cell.length_c   1.000
_cell.angle_alpha   90.00
_cell.angle_beta   90.00
_cell.angle_gamma   90.00
#
_symmetry.space_group_name_H-M   'P 1'
#
loop_
_entity.id
_entity.type
_entity.pdbx_description
1 polymer ?
#
loop_
_entity_poly.entity_id
_entity_poly.type
_entity_poly.pdbx_seq_one_letter_code
_entity_poly.pdbx_strand_id
1 'polypeptide(L)'
;NVAVFLAAAESASRVLKGRVAERNTQVRPNELIHVGDDLYSDVAGSLAAGCRAVYLKRGEDDPDLADLPQHLERVVRRGMALDDSADSSPYVSEIFPDWEERCVQVASLEDLCAAIRAWVPRS
;
A
#
# COMPACT_ATOMS: atom_id res chain seq x y z
N ASN A 1 2.27 8.17 -16.79
CA ASN A 1 0.86 7.74 -16.89
C ASN A 1 0.47 7.12 -15.56
N VAL A 2 -0.32 7.80 -14.72
CA VAL A 2 -0.75 7.25 -13.43
C VAL A 2 -2.06 6.49 -13.64
N ALA A 3 -2.13 5.23 -13.20
CA ALA A 3 -3.37 4.45 -13.25
C ALA A 3 -3.90 4.24 -11.82
N VAL A 4 -5.20 4.49 -11.64
CA VAL A 4 -5.89 4.28 -10.36
C VAL A 4 -6.58 2.92 -10.44
N PHE A 5 -6.24 2.02 -9.51
CA PHE A 5 -6.92 0.75 -9.36
C PHE A 5 -7.75 0.77 -8.08
N LEU A 6 -9.06 0.66 -8.23
CA LEU A 6 -9.99 0.37 -7.15
C LEU A 6 -10.05 -1.14 -6.99
N ALA A 7 -9.41 -1.68 -5.96
CA ALA A 7 -9.54 -3.10 -5.64
C ALA A 7 -10.59 -3.25 -4.55
N ALA A 8 -11.73 -3.86 -4.87
CA ALA A 8 -12.51 -4.53 -3.84
C ALA A 8 -11.71 -5.78 -3.42
N ALA A 9 -11.41 -5.87 -2.12
CA ALA A 9 -10.71 -6.89 -1.32
C ALA A 9 -10.31 -8.28 -1.92
N GLU A 10 -11.02 -8.82 -2.91
CA GLU A 10 -10.70 -10.14 -3.48
C GLU A 10 -9.48 -10.18 -4.43
N SER A 11 -9.03 -9.02 -4.93
CA SER A 11 -7.95 -8.98 -5.94
C SER A 11 -6.55 -8.64 -5.39
N ALA A 12 -6.43 -8.16 -4.15
CA ALA A 12 -5.12 -7.81 -3.56
C ALA A 12 -4.17 -9.02 -3.46
N SER A 13 -4.71 -10.23 -3.23
CA SER A 13 -3.93 -11.48 -3.27
C SER A 13 -3.34 -11.80 -4.66
N ARG A 14 -3.87 -11.22 -5.75
CA ARG A 14 -3.26 -11.31 -7.09
C ARG A 14 -2.31 -10.16 -7.41
N VAL A 15 -2.44 -9.02 -6.73
CA VAL A 15 -1.56 -7.84 -6.88
C VAL A 15 -0.22 -8.03 -6.17
N LEU A 16 -0.12 -8.99 -5.23
CA LEU A 16 1.17 -9.55 -4.78
C LEU A 16 2.06 -10.11 -5.93
N LYS A 17 1.55 -10.16 -7.16
CA LYS A 17 2.39 -10.18 -8.35
C LYS A 17 2.38 -8.80 -9.00
N GLY A 18 3.25 -7.89 -8.56
CA GLY A 18 3.59 -6.66 -9.31
C GLY A 18 3.92 -6.93 -10.79
N ARG A 19 4.25 -8.19 -11.13
CA ARG A 19 4.40 -8.70 -12.50
C ARG A 19 3.13 -8.76 -13.36
N VAL A 20 1.91 -8.71 -12.79
CA VAL A 20 0.65 -8.86 -13.56
C VAL A 20 0.15 -7.52 -14.09
N ALA A 21 0.28 -6.44 -13.32
CA ALA A 21 -0.02 -5.09 -13.80
C ALA A 21 0.95 -4.68 -14.91
N GLU A 22 2.25 -4.82 -14.69
CA GLU A 22 3.29 -4.51 -15.69
C GLU A 22 3.08 -5.24 -17.02
N ARG A 23 2.68 -6.52 -16.98
CA ARG A 23 2.50 -7.35 -18.19
C ARG A 23 1.30 -6.95 -19.05
N ASN A 24 0.26 -6.37 -18.47
CA ASN A 24 -0.99 -6.09 -19.17
C ASN A 24 -1.23 -4.60 -19.44
N THR A 25 -0.60 -3.70 -18.68
CA THR A 25 -0.88 -2.26 -18.77
C THR A 25 0.35 -1.40 -19.07
N GLN A 26 1.57 -1.97 -19.07
CA GLN A 26 2.84 -1.21 -19.17
C GLN A 26 2.99 -0.12 -18.09
N VAL A 27 2.21 -0.17 -17.01
CA VAL A 27 2.29 0.79 -15.90
C VAL A 27 3.21 0.23 -14.82
N ARG A 28 4.19 1.02 -14.38
CA ARG A 28 5.10 0.61 -13.31
C ARG A 28 4.39 0.67 -11.96
N PRO A 29 4.77 -0.13 -10.96
CA PRO A 29 4.14 -0.10 -9.64
C PRO A 29 4.10 1.29 -9.00
N ASN A 30 5.17 2.08 -9.14
CA ASN A 30 5.23 3.46 -8.61
C ASN A 30 4.31 4.46 -9.36
N GLU A 31 3.70 4.05 -10.47
CA GLU A 31 2.69 4.80 -11.23
C GLU A 31 1.27 4.31 -10.89
N LEU A 32 1.12 3.39 -9.94
CA LEU A 32 -0.16 2.87 -9.46
C LEU A 32 -0.53 3.48 -8.10
N ILE A 33 -1.79 3.87 -7.99
CA ILE A 33 -2.43 4.17 -6.72
C ILE A 33 -3.43 3.05 -6.43
N HIS A 34 -3.19 2.32 -5.35
CA HIS A 34 -4.13 1.35 -4.81
C HIS A 34 -5.06 2.04 -3.80
N VAL A 35 -6.34 1.75 -3.85
CA VAL A 35 -7.32 2.23 -2.86
C VAL A 35 -7.97 1.00 -2.23
N GLY A 36 -7.91 0.91 -0.91
CA GLY A 36 -8.45 -0.22 -0.16
C GLY A 36 -8.89 0.18 1.25
N ASP A 37 -9.70 -0.67 1.86
CA ASP A 37 -10.30 -0.47 3.18
C ASP A 37 -9.70 -1.38 4.25
N ASP A 38 -8.76 -2.26 3.86
CA ASP A 38 -7.97 -3.07 4.79
C ASP A 38 -6.53 -2.56 4.87
N LEU A 39 -6.14 -2.04 6.04
CA LEU A 39 -4.81 -1.50 6.29
C LEU A 39 -3.69 -2.54 6.05
N TYR A 40 -4.01 -3.82 6.17
CA TYR A 40 -3.04 -4.90 6.20
C TYR A 40 -2.95 -5.64 4.88
N SER A 41 -4.06 -6.02 4.27
CA SER A 41 -4.05 -6.70 2.97
C SER A 41 -3.83 -5.72 1.82
N ASP A 42 -4.48 -4.56 1.87
CA ASP A 42 -4.51 -3.65 0.73
C ASP A 42 -3.36 -2.66 0.80
N VAL A 43 -3.22 -1.96 1.93
CA VAL A 43 -2.22 -0.90 2.08
C VAL A 43 -0.82 -1.49 2.22
N ALA A 44 -0.59 -2.38 3.20
CA ALA A 44 0.73 -2.96 3.40
C ALA A 44 1.19 -3.76 2.18
N GLY A 45 0.29 -4.55 1.57
CA GLY A 45 0.57 -5.30 0.35
C GLY A 45 0.94 -4.40 -0.84
N SER A 46 0.24 -3.28 -1.01
CA SER A 46 0.51 -2.33 -2.09
C SER A 46 1.83 -1.59 -1.91
N LEU A 47 2.13 -1.14 -0.69
CA LEU A 47 3.40 -0.48 -0.39
C LEU A 47 4.59 -1.42 -0.59
N ALA A 48 4.46 -2.68 -0.17
CA ALA A 48 5.45 -3.73 -0.40
C ALA A 48 5.63 -4.05 -1.90
N ALA A 49 4.59 -3.88 -2.71
CA ALA A 49 4.66 -4.01 -4.16
C ALA A 49 5.27 -2.78 -4.88
N GLY A 50 5.61 -1.71 -4.14
CA GLY A 50 6.17 -0.47 -4.70
C GLY A 50 5.11 0.51 -5.21
N CYS A 51 3.84 0.30 -4.89
CA CYS A 51 2.74 1.19 -5.22
C CYS A 51 2.60 2.35 -4.22
N ARG A 52 1.78 3.34 -4.56
CA ARG A 52 1.14 4.24 -3.59
C ARG A 52 -0.17 3.62 -3.11
N ALA A 53 -0.59 3.97 -1.91
CA ALA A 53 -1.82 3.46 -1.31
C ALA A 53 -2.68 4.58 -0.71
N VAL A 54 -3.99 4.50 -0.88
CA VAL A 54 -4.97 5.27 -0.12
C VAL A 54 -5.73 4.31 0.77
N TYR A 55 -5.66 4.54 2.07
CA TYR A 55 -6.38 3.78 3.07
C TYR A 55 -7.72 4.46 3.36
N LEU A 56 -8.82 3.79 2.99
CA LEU A 56 -10.17 4.26 3.31
C LEU A 56 -10.60 3.72 4.67
N LYS A 57 -10.42 4.53 5.73
CA LYS A 57 -10.89 4.20 7.08
C LYS A 57 -12.40 4.39 7.13
N ARG A 58 -13.17 3.33 7.42
CA ARG A 58 -14.65 3.34 7.37
C ARG A 58 -15.29 3.62 8.72
N GLY A 59 -14.62 3.33 9.82
CA GLY A 59 -15.13 3.55 11.18
C GLY A 59 -14.04 3.62 12.25
N GLU A 60 -14.44 3.87 13.49
CA GLU A 60 -13.51 3.96 14.63
C GLU A 60 -12.86 2.61 14.99
N ASP A 61 -13.53 1.50 14.68
CA ASP A 61 -13.04 0.14 14.92
C ASP A 61 -11.95 -0.29 13.91
N ASP A 62 -11.82 0.43 12.80
CA ASP A 62 -10.77 0.17 11.82
C ASP A 62 -9.42 0.71 12.35
N PRO A 63 -8.29 -0.01 12.11
CA PRO A 63 -6.98 0.41 12.60
C PRO A 63 -6.57 1.76 12.03
N ASP A 64 -5.75 2.52 12.76
CA ASP A 64 -5.21 3.77 12.26
C ASP A 64 -3.97 3.52 11.40
N LEU A 65 -3.70 4.40 10.43
CA LEU A 65 -2.51 4.33 9.60
C LEU A 65 -1.22 4.34 10.43
N ALA A 66 -1.25 4.92 11.63
CA ALA A 66 -0.16 4.85 12.61
C ALA A 66 0.18 3.42 13.06
N ASP A 67 -0.75 2.46 12.92
CA ASP A 67 -0.55 1.04 13.25
C ASP A 67 0.15 0.27 12.13
N LEU A 68 0.28 0.86 10.93
CA LEU A 68 0.84 0.22 9.75
C LEU A 68 2.30 -0.28 9.93
N PRO A 69 3.23 0.45 10.58
CA PRO A 69 4.62 -0.01 10.72
C PRO A 69 4.73 -1.38 11.39
N GLN A 70 3.99 -1.60 12.47
CA GLN A 70 4.03 -2.88 13.18
C GLN A 70 3.57 -4.06 12.29
N HIS A 71 2.69 -3.78 11.32
CA HIS A 71 2.17 -4.78 10.41
C HIS A 71 3.06 -5.00 9.17
N LEU A 72 3.61 -3.94 8.60
CA LEU A 72 4.54 -4.01 7.48
C LEU A 72 5.78 -4.86 7.84
N GLU A 73 6.32 -4.70 9.05
CA GLU A 73 7.38 -5.57 9.58
C GLU A 73 6.98 -7.05 9.52
N ARG A 74 5.75 -7.38 9.92
CA ARG A 74 5.25 -8.77 9.94
C ARG A 74 5.06 -9.32 8.52
N VAL A 75 4.54 -8.52 7.59
CA VAL A 75 4.32 -8.91 6.19
C VAL A 75 5.66 -9.14 5.49
N VAL A 76 6.62 -8.24 5.68
CA VAL A 76 7.98 -8.38 5.11
C VAL A 76 8.64 -9.64 5.64
N ARG A 77 8.59 -9.90 6.95
CA ARG A 77 9.13 -11.14 7.55
C ARG A 77 8.51 -12.40 6.93
N ARG A 78 7.18 -12.44 6.77
CA ARG A 78 6.47 -13.59 6.17
C ARG A 78 6.74 -13.75 4.67
N GLY A 79 6.88 -12.65 3.93
CA GLY A 79 7.12 -12.65 2.48
C GLY A 79 8.58 -12.93 2.08
N MET A 80 9.54 -12.56 2.93
CA MET A 80 10.98 -12.74 2.64
C MET A 80 11.55 -14.09 3.12
N ALA A 81 10.79 -14.92 3.84
CA ALA A 81 11.30 -16.15 4.45
C ALA A 81 12.61 -15.93 5.23
N LEU A 82 12.73 -14.78 5.90
CA LEU A 82 13.87 -14.52 6.78
C LEU A 82 13.74 -15.44 7.99
N ASP A 83 14.81 -16.17 8.27
CA ASP A 83 14.96 -17.07 9.41
C ASP A 83 14.56 -16.35 10.71
N ASP A 84 13.88 -17.04 11.63
CA ASP A 84 13.34 -16.54 12.90
C ASP A 84 14.45 -16.13 13.90
N SER A 85 15.71 -15.96 13.46
CA SER A 85 16.82 -15.49 14.27
C SER A 85 16.65 -14.00 14.59
N ALA A 86 16.00 -13.74 15.71
CA ALA A 86 15.40 -12.48 16.12
C ALA A 86 16.34 -11.29 16.46
N ASP A 87 17.59 -11.23 16.00
CA ASP A 87 18.56 -10.26 16.54
C ASP A 87 18.87 -9.02 15.67
N SER A 88 18.36 -8.92 14.43
CA SER A 88 18.59 -7.72 13.59
C SER A 88 17.55 -7.56 12.48
N SER A 89 16.26 -7.52 12.85
CA SER A 89 15.21 -7.19 11.88
C SER A 89 15.25 -5.69 11.57
N PRO A 90 15.35 -5.31 10.29
CA PRO A 90 15.26 -3.91 9.91
C PRO A 90 13.87 -3.36 10.24
N TYR A 91 13.82 -2.11 10.72
CA TYR A 91 12.57 -1.40 10.99
C TYR A 91 11.84 -1.11 9.67
N VAL A 92 10.50 -0.90 9.71
CA VAL A 92 9.77 -0.45 8.51
C VAL A 92 10.35 0.81 7.90
N SER A 93 10.83 1.74 8.72
CA SER A 93 11.52 2.95 8.25
C SER A 93 12.84 2.65 7.54
N GLU A 94 13.44 1.49 7.74
CA GLU A 94 14.64 1.05 7.02
C GLU A 94 14.29 0.29 5.73
N ILE A 95 13.16 -0.43 5.72
CA ILE A 95 12.68 -1.19 4.56
C ILE A 95 11.93 -0.28 3.56
N PHE A 96 11.17 0.68 4.09
CA PHE A 96 10.32 1.61 3.35
C PHE A 96 10.42 3.02 3.98
N PRO A 97 11.56 3.70 3.87
CA PRO A 97 11.80 5.01 4.51
C PRO A 97 10.82 6.11 4.10
N ASP A 98 10.14 5.94 2.96
CA ASP A 98 9.25 6.92 2.33
C ASP A 98 7.77 6.50 2.39
N TRP A 99 7.40 5.52 3.22
CA TRP A 99 6.04 4.98 3.24
C TRP A 99 4.98 6.05 3.56
N GLU A 100 5.32 7.03 4.41
CA GLU A 100 4.46 8.16 4.78
C GLU A 100 4.16 9.08 3.59
N GLU A 101 5.10 9.19 2.63
CA GLU A 101 4.90 9.97 1.40
C GLU A 101 4.08 9.20 0.36
N ARG A 102 4.04 7.87 0.49
CA ARG A 102 3.37 6.94 -0.44
C ARG A 102 2.00 6.47 0.03
N CYS A 103 1.61 6.80 1.27
CA CYS A 103 0.34 6.37 1.85
C CYS A 103 -0.41 7.53 2.49
N VAL A 104 -1.73 7.57 2.30
CA VAL A 104 -2.60 8.53 2.97
C VAL A 104 -3.85 7.84 3.48
N GLN A 105 -4.27 8.19 4.69
CA GLN A 105 -5.55 7.78 5.27
C GLN A 105 -6.60 8.83 4.92
N VAL A 106 -7.76 8.36 4.47
CA VAL A 106 -8.92 9.20 4.17
C VAL A 106 -10.15 8.60 4.82
N ALA A 107 -11.10 9.46 5.22
CA ALA A 107 -12.36 9.03 5.84
C ALA A 107 -13.58 9.37 4.96
N SER A 108 -13.38 10.02 3.81
CA SER A 108 -14.44 10.48 2.93
C SER A 108 -14.07 10.33 1.46
N LEU A 109 -15.09 10.31 0.60
CA LEU A 109 -14.92 10.32 -0.85
C LEU A 109 -14.26 11.64 -1.33
N GLU A 110 -14.53 12.75 -0.65
CA GLU A 110 -13.93 14.05 -0.96
C GLU A 110 -12.41 14.01 -0.73
N ASP A 111 -11.98 13.50 0.43
CA ASP A 111 -10.57 13.34 0.78
C ASP A 111 -9.87 12.34 -0.16
N LEU A 112 -10.54 11.24 -0.52
CA LEU A 112 -10.05 10.30 -1.53
C LEU A 112 -9.78 10.99 -2.87
N CYS A 113 -10.72 11.82 -3.33
CA CYS A 113 -10.56 12.57 -4.57
C CYS A 113 -9.42 13.59 -4.48
N ALA A 114 -9.27 14.26 -3.33
CA ALA A 114 -8.18 15.20 -3.08
C ALA A 114 -6.82 14.49 -3.10
N ALA A 115 -6.69 13.34 -2.43
CA ALA A 115 -5.48 12.52 -2.40
C ALA A 115 -5.06 12.06 -3.82
N ILE A 116 -6.00 11.51 -4.60
CA ILE A 116 -5.72 11.07 -5.98
C ILE A 116 -5.25 12.26 -6.82
N ARG A 117 -5.90 13.42 -6.71
CA ARG A 117 -5.51 14.63 -7.46
C ARG A 117 -4.13 15.16 -7.07
N ALA A 118 -3.72 15.02 -5.81
CA ALA A 118 -2.39 15.43 -5.36
C ALA A 118 -1.28 14.56 -5.99
N TRP A 119 -1.57 13.29 -6.26
CA TRP A 119 -0.59 12.33 -6.80
C TRP A 119 -0.62 12.13 -8.31
N VAL A 120 -1.68 12.57 -8.98
CA VAL A 120 -1.79 12.58 -10.44
C VAL A 120 -1.41 13.98 -10.93
N PRO A 121 -0.21 14.18 -11.52
CA PRO A 121 0.17 15.47 -12.08
C PRO A 121 -0.84 15.89 -13.15
N ARG A 122 -1.25 17.16 -13.15
CA ARG A 122 -1.99 17.74 -14.28
C ARG A 122 -1.03 17.89 -15.45
N SER A 123 -1.25 17.11 -16.51
CA SER A 123 -0.62 17.30 -17.83
C SER A 123 -1.17 18.52 -18.54
#